data_AF-A0A4Y2G8T5-F1
#
_entry.id   AF-A0A4Y2G8T5-F1
#
_cell.length_a   1.000
_cell.length_b   1.000
_cell.length_c   1.000
_cell.angle_alpha   90.00
_cell.angle_beta   90.00
_cell.angle_gamma   90.00
#
_symmetry.space_group_name_H-M   'P 1'
#
loop_
_entity.id
_entity.type
_entity.pdbx_description
1 polymer ?
#
loop_
_entity_poly.entity_id
_entity_poly.type
_entity_poly.pdbx_seq_one_letter_code
_entity_poly.pdbx_strand_id
1 'polypeptide(L)'
;MGAVRVNNQILTVGGHNRNGAMLCESVDPENTTWFSFPAPNIHREQFMLLTYHDQVLLIPTDQDQDNLKRIEVFDPNQNTWISLPDLPFQYHYTGAAIVDDKILVYEDIEARRRRHLKVDPPVYWEDREET
;
A
#
# COMPACT_ATOMS: atom_id res chain seq x y z
N MET A 1 -3.96 -2.01 7.58
CA MET A 1 -4.20 -0.67 7.01
C MET A 1 -2.86 -0.12 6.55
N GLY A 2 -2.82 0.49 5.37
CA GLY A 2 -1.64 1.14 4.79
C GLY A 2 -1.98 2.56 4.37
N ALA A 3 -0.94 3.37 4.17
CA ALA A 3 -1.07 4.74 3.65
C ALA A 3 0.01 5.00 2.61
N VAL A 4 -0.30 5.78 1.59
CA VAL A 4 0.63 6.13 0.53
C VAL A 4 0.32 7.53 -0.02
N ARG A 5 1.32 8.16 -0.62
CA ARG A 5 1.19 9.48 -1.23
C ARG A 5 0.71 9.34 -2.68
N VAL A 6 -0.39 10.01 -3.03
CA VAL A 6 -0.88 10.08 -4.42
C VAL A 6 -1.24 11.52 -4.76
N ASN A 7 -0.77 12.06 -5.90
CA ASN A 7 -0.98 13.45 -6.32
C ASN A 7 -0.59 14.50 -5.26
N ASN A 8 -1.55 15.22 -4.64
CA ASN A 8 -1.35 16.10 -3.48
C ASN A 8 -1.95 15.61 -2.14
N GLN A 9 -2.38 14.35 -2.08
CA GLN A 9 -3.06 13.74 -0.94
C GLN A 9 -2.32 12.53 -0.37
N ILE A 10 -2.66 12.16 0.86
CA ILE A 10 -2.33 10.87 1.47
C ILE A 10 -3.55 9.98 1.31
N LEU A 11 -3.43 8.87 0.58
CA LEU A 11 -4.45 7.83 0.47
C LEU A 11 -4.21 6.76 1.55
N THR A 12 -5.21 6.47 2.36
CA THR A 12 -5.24 5.36 3.30
C THR A 12 -6.12 4.25 2.74
N VAL A 13 -5.68 3.00 2.90
CA VAL A 13 -6.44 1.82 2.49
C VAL A 13 -6.40 0.79 3.61
N GLY A 14 -7.52 0.12 3.86
CA GLY A 14 -7.63 -0.94 4.86
C GLY A 14 -8.67 -0.65 5.93
N GLY A 15 -8.64 -1.41 7.03
CA GLY A 15 -9.82 -1.51 7.89
C GLY A 15 -10.99 -2.09 7.09
N HIS A 16 -12.20 -1.98 7.62
CA HIS A 16 -13.41 -2.34 6.87
C HIS A 16 -14.63 -1.60 7.43
N ASN A 17 -15.60 -1.35 6.56
CA ASN A 17 -16.90 -0.84 6.96
C ASN A 17 -17.79 -1.97 7.52
N ARG A 18 -19.03 -1.63 7.92
CA ARG A 18 -20.00 -2.59 8.48
C ARG A 18 -20.39 -3.73 7.53
N ASN A 19 -20.17 -3.56 6.23
CA ASN A 19 -20.46 -4.56 5.21
C ASN A 19 -19.22 -5.43 4.89
N GLY A 20 -18.11 -5.23 5.60
CA GLY A 20 -16.86 -5.98 5.38
C GLY A 20 -16.04 -5.50 4.18
N ALA A 21 -16.44 -4.43 3.48
CA ALA A 21 -15.61 -3.84 2.43
C ALA A 21 -14.50 -3.01 3.04
N MET A 22 -13.30 -3.08 2.48
CA MET A 22 -12.17 -2.26 2.91
C MET A 22 -12.49 -0.77 2.75
N LEU A 23 -11.92 0.07 3.62
CA LEU A 23 -11.99 1.52 3.45
C LEU A 23 -10.85 1.98 2.53
N CYS A 24 -11.14 3.01 1.73
CA CYS A 24 -10.19 3.71 0.89
C CYS A 24 -10.53 5.20 1.00
N GLU A 25 -9.66 5.98 1.63
CA GLU A 25 -9.93 7.38 1.94
C GLU A 25 -8.67 8.20 1.69
N SER A 26 -8.81 9.47 1.33
CA SER A 26 -7.68 10.37 1.22
C SER A 26 -7.85 11.58 2.13
N VAL A 27 -6.73 12.17 2.52
CA VAL A 27 -6.70 13.46 3.19
C VAL A 27 -5.69 14.36 2.49
N ASP A 28 -6.07 15.61 2.27
CA ASP A 28 -5.12 16.69 1.98
C ASP A 28 -4.49 17.13 3.31
N PRO A 29 -3.17 16.94 3.51
CA PRO A 29 -2.50 17.33 4.75
C PRO A 29 -2.71 18.80 5.13
N GLU A 30 -2.93 19.69 4.14
CA GLU A 30 -3.11 21.12 4.36
C GLU A 30 -4.55 21.50 4.73
N ASN A 31 -5.53 20.69 4.32
CA ASN A 31 -6.96 21.03 4.43
C ASN A 31 -7.74 20.12 5.39
N THR A 32 -7.10 19.11 6.01
CA THR A 32 -7.67 18.20 7.03
C THR A 32 -9.01 17.52 6.69
N THR A 33 -9.44 17.62 5.44
CA THR A 33 -10.72 17.11 4.97
C THR A 33 -10.51 15.73 4.36
N TRP A 34 -11.33 14.78 4.79
CA TRP A 34 -11.30 13.41 4.32
C TRP A 34 -12.24 13.22 3.13
N PHE A 35 -11.78 12.47 2.13
CA PHE A 35 -12.54 12.10 0.95
C PHE A 35 -12.56 10.58 0.80
N SER A 36 -13.75 10.00 0.61
CA SER A 36 -13.87 8.56 0.39
C SER A 36 -13.70 8.21 -1.10
N PHE A 37 -13.04 7.09 -1.34
CA PHE A 37 -12.78 6.51 -2.66
C PHE A 37 -13.37 5.10 -2.73
N PRO A 38 -13.52 4.52 -3.94
CA PRO A 38 -13.90 3.13 -4.08
C PRO A 38 -12.96 2.19 -3.32
N ALA A 39 -13.53 1.16 -2.72
CA ALA A 39 -12.76 0.10 -2.08
C ALA A 39 -12.02 -0.76 -3.13
N PRO A 40 -10.87 -1.36 -2.78
CA PRO A 40 -10.27 -2.43 -3.56
C PRO A 40 -11.27 -3.54 -3.88
N ASN A 41 -11.13 -4.22 -5.03
CA ASN A 41 -12.04 -5.28 -5.41
C ASN A 41 -11.81 -6.54 -4.57
N ILE A 42 -10.59 -6.74 -4.04
CA ILE A 42 -10.22 -7.87 -3.21
C ILE A 42 -9.98 -7.40 -1.78
N HIS A 43 -10.76 -7.93 -0.84
CA HIS A 43 -10.53 -7.69 0.58
C HIS A 43 -9.20 -8.31 1.04
N ARG A 44 -8.37 -7.53 1.76
CA ARG A 44 -7.09 -7.97 2.32
C ARG A 44 -6.88 -7.42 3.73
N GLU A 45 -6.36 -8.27 4.62
CA GLU A 45 -5.96 -7.85 5.96
C GLU A 45 -4.49 -7.39 5.98
N GLN A 46 -3.60 -8.11 5.27
CA GLN A 46 -2.18 -7.75 5.19
C GLN A 46 -1.76 -7.53 3.75
N PHE A 47 -1.33 -6.30 3.50
CA PHE A 47 -0.91 -5.82 2.20
C PHE A 47 0.07 -4.67 2.38
N MET A 48 0.69 -4.27 1.29
CA MET A 48 1.47 -3.05 1.19
C MET A 48 0.93 -2.18 0.07
N LEU A 49 1.16 -0.88 0.19
CA LEU A 49 0.85 0.11 -0.83
C LEU A 49 2.13 0.71 -1.38
N LEU A 50 2.18 0.92 -2.70
CA LEU A 50 3.27 1.61 -3.38
C LEU A 50 2.70 2.60 -4.38
N THR A 51 3.34 3.76 -4.52
CA THR A 51 3.03 4.69 -5.60
C THR A 51 3.96 4.45 -6.76
N TYR A 52 3.39 4.35 -7.97
CA TYR A 52 4.12 4.14 -9.22
C TYR A 52 3.38 4.86 -10.35
N HIS A 53 4.04 5.83 -11.00
CA HIS A 53 3.43 6.70 -12.02
C HIS A 53 2.05 7.27 -11.61
N ASP A 54 2.00 7.90 -10.42
CA ASP A 54 0.77 8.48 -9.83
C ASP A 54 -0.39 7.50 -9.60
N GLN A 55 -0.14 6.20 -9.74
CA GLN A 55 -1.09 5.14 -9.38
C GLN A 55 -0.68 4.47 -8.08
N VAL A 56 -1.64 3.84 -7.40
CA VAL A 56 -1.38 3.14 -6.14
C VAL A 56 -1.52 1.63 -6.34
N LEU A 57 -0.41 0.90 -6.22
CA LEU A 57 -0.42 -0.56 -6.19
C LEU A 57 -0.77 -1.07 -4.81
N LEU A 58 -1.59 -2.12 -4.77
CA LEU A 58 -1.90 -2.92 -3.59
C LEU A 58 -1.36 -4.33 -3.81
N ILE A 59 -0.35 -4.68 -3.01
CA ILE A 59 0.36 -5.96 -3.10
C ILE A 59 0.11 -6.77 -1.82
N PRO A 60 -0.34 -8.03 -1.91
CA PRO A 60 -0.60 -8.87 -0.74
C PRO A 60 0.68 -9.22 0.00
N THR A 61 0.62 -9.25 1.33
CA THR A 61 1.75 -9.64 2.20
C THR A 61 1.38 -10.75 3.20
N ASP A 62 0.10 -11.13 3.28
CA ASP A 62 -0.40 -12.21 4.14
C ASP A 62 -0.13 -13.61 3.57
N GLN A 63 -0.60 -14.60 4.31
CA GLN A 63 -0.52 -16.03 4.05
C GLN A 63 -1.89 -16.60 3.68
N ASP A 64 -2.91 -15.76 3.47
CA ASP A 64 -4.24 -16.21 3.12
C ASP A 64 -4.17 -16.89 1.76
N GLN A 65 -4.41 -18.21 1.76
CA GLN A 65 -4.06 -19.07 0.62
C GLN A 65 -4.77 -18.67 -0.68
N ASP A 66 -5.88 -17.94 -0.57
CA ASP A 66 -6.63 -17.43 -1.69
C ASP A 66 -6.16 -16.02 -2.08
N ASN A 67 -5.65 -15.88 -3.30
CA ASN A 67 -5.35 -14.62 -3.99
C ASN A 67 -4.00 -13.93 -3.69
N LEU A 68 -2.98 -14.61 -3.17
CA LEU A 68 -1.64 -14.01 -2.94
C LEU A 68 -0.90 -13.58 -4.22
N LYS A 69 -1.36 -14.01 -5.38
CA LYS A 69 -0.82 -13.57 -6.66
C LYS A 69 -1.54 -12.34 -7.23
N ARG A 70 -2.76 -12.07 -6.78
CA ARG A 70 -3.59 -11.00 -7.34
C ARG A 70 -3.18 -9.66 -6.75
N ILE A 71 -2.71 -8.77 -7.62
CA ILE A 71 -2.38 -7.40 -7.30
C ILE A 71 -3.40 -6.46 -7.96
N GLU A 72 -3.69 -5.35 -7.30
CA GLU A 72 -4.60 -4.33 -7.81
C GLU A 72 -3.88 -2.99 -7.91
N VAL A 73 -4.30 -2.15 -8.85
CA VAL A 73 -3.84 -0.77 -8.97
C VAL A 73 -5.03 0.17 -8.90
N PHE A 74 -4.93 1.22 -8.09
CA PHE A 74 -5.87 2.32 -8.10
C PHE A 74 -5.38 3.38 -9.09
N ASP A 75 -6.21 3.67 -10.10
CA ASP A 75 -6.01 4.77 -11.02
C ASP A 75 -6.85 5.98 -10.56
N PRO A 76 -6.21 7.05 -10.03
CA PRO A 76 -6.95 8.21 -9.53
C PRO A 76 -7.65 9.00 -10.65
N ASN A 77 -7.21 8.89 -11.91
CA ASN A 77 -7.85 9.58 -13.04
C ASN A 77 -9.19 8.93 -13.40
N GLN A 78 -9.27 7.61 -13.25
CA GLN A 78 -10.49 6.82 -13.49
C GLN A 78 -11.31 6.62 -12.22
N ASN A 79 -10.75 6.96 -11.05
CA ASN A 79 -11.32 6.71 -9.75
C ASN A 79 -11.76 5.24 -9.60
N THR A 80 -10.87 4.30 -9.92
CA THR A 80 -11.22 2.87 -9.94
C THR A 80 -10.03 1.99 -9.58
N TRP A 81 -10.32 0.84 -8.96
CA TRP A 81 -9.36 -0.23 -8.74
C TRP A 81 -9.41 -1.21 -9.91
N ILE A 82 -8.24 -1.50 -10.48
CA ILE A 82 -8.05 -2.36 -11.64
C ILE A 82 -7.20 -3.55 -11.21
N SER A 83 -7.71 -4.76 -11.43
CA SER A 83 -6.91 -5.98 -11.26
C SER A 83 -5.82 -6.03 -12.33
N LEU A 84 -4.58 -6.21 -11.89
CA LEU A 84 -3.44 -6.44 -12.78
C LEU A 84 -3.24 -7.95 -13.00
N PRO A 85 -2.41 -8.36 -13.99
CA PRO A 85 -2.00 -9.74 -14.13
C PRO A 85 -1.40 -10.29 -12.83
N ASP A 86 -1.70 -11.55 -12.56
CA ASP A 86 -1.18 -12.26 -11.38
C ASP A 86 0.36 -12.24 -11.34
N LEU A 87 0.92 -12.13 -10.14
CA LEU A 87 2.33 -12.38 -9.90
C LEU A 87 2.70 -13.80 -10.39
N PRO A 88 3.88 -13.97 -11.00
CA PRO A 88 4.29 -15.26 -11.57
C PRO A 88 4.41 -16.36 -10.50
N PHE A 89 4.78 -15.96 -9.28
CA PHE A 89 4.94 -16.83 -8.13
C PHE A 89 4.11 -16.31 -6.96
N GLN A 90 3.76 -17.21 -6.06
CA GLN A 90 3.21 -16.85 -4.76
C GLN A 90 4.40 -16.49 -3.87
N TYR A 91 4.47 -15.23 -3.45
CA TYR A 91 5.48 -14.75 -2.51
C TYR A 91 4.90 -14.78 -1.11
N HIS A 92 5.68 -15.25 -0.15
CA HIS A 92 5.34 -15.25 1.26
C HIS A 92 6.08 -14.11 1.97
N TYR A 93 5.39 -13.39 2.86
CA TYR A 93 5.95 -12.22 3.55
C TYR A 93 6.45 -11.17 2.55
N THR A 94 5.63 -10.88 1.54
CA THR A 94 6.01 -10.06 0.40
C THR A 94 6.53 -8.68 0.81
N GLY A 95 7.68 -8.31 0.29
CA GLY A 95 8.16 -6.94 0.18
C GLY A 95 8.15 -6.49 -1.27
N ALA A 96 8.09 -5.19 -1.50
CA ALA A 96 8.18 -4.62 -2.83
C ALA A 96 8.82 -3.23 -2.81
N ALA A 97 9.51 -2.88 -3.89
CA ALA A 97 10.17 -1.60 -4.07
C ALA A 97 10.11 -1.18 -5.54
N ILE A 98 10.25 0.12 -5.78
CA ILE A 98 10.45 0.65 -7.14
C ILE A 98 11.95 0.86 -7.37
N VAL A 99 12.49 0.22 -8.41
CA VAL A 99 13.91 0.30 -8.80
C VAL A 99 13.98 0.44 -10.31
N ASP A 100 14.65 1.47 -10.81
CA ASP A 100 14.83 1.74 -12.25
C ASP A 100 13.53 1.64 -13.06
N ASP A 101 12.49 2.31 -12.57
CA ASP A 101 11.14 2.33 -13.18
C ASP A 101 10.51 0.94 -13.32
N LYS A 102 10.77 0.06 -12.35
CA LYS A 102 10.18 -1.27 -12.26
C LYS A 102 9.78 -1.58 -10.85
N ILE A 103 8.69 -2.34 -10.72
CA ILE A 103 8.26 -2.89 -9.44
C ILE A 103 9.03 -4.20 -9.22
N LEU A 104 9.87 -4.21 -8.20
CA LEU A 104 10.52 -5.42 -7.70
C LEU A 104 9.67 -5.99 -6.57
N VAL A 105 9.30 -7.26 -6.67
CA VAL A 105 8.59 -8.02 -5.63
C VAL A 105 9.49 -9.13 -5.13
N TYR A 106 9.62 -9.28 -3.80
CA TYR A 106 10.52 -10.24 -3.16
C TYR A 106 9.92 -10.77 -1.85
N GLU A 107 10.49 -11.85 -1.30
CA GLU A 107 10.12 -12.35 0.04
C GLU A 107 10.96 -11.66 1.13
N ASP A 108 10.31 -11.01 2.10
CA ASP A 108 10.96 -10.43 3.27
C ASP A 108 10.88 -11.37 4.47
N ILE A 109 11.82 -12.32 4.53
CA ILE A 109 11.93 -13.32 5.60
C ILE A 109 12.36 -12.67 6.94
N GLU A 110 12.98 -11.48 6.90
CA GLU A 110 13.46 -10.76 8.08
C GLU A 110 12.36 -9.97 8.79
N ALA A 111 11.29 -9.58 8.09
CA ALA A 111 10.08 -9.03 8.72
C ALA A 111 9.54 -9.93 9.85
N ARG A 112 9.70 -11.26 9.74
CA ARG A 112 9.37 -12.22 10.81
C ARG A 112 10.18 -11.98 12.09
N ARG A 113 11.48 -11.70 11.96
CA ARG A 113 12.41 -11.53 13.10
C ARG A 113 12.23 -10.17 13.77
N ARG A 114 11.87 -9.13 13.00
CA ARG A 114 11.67 -7.76 13.52
C ARG A 114 10.38 -7.57 14.32
N ARG A 115 9.37 -8.44 14.19
CA ARG A 115 8.14 -8.38 15.02
C ARG A 115 8.40 -8.40 16.54
N HIS A 116 9.59 -8.82 16.98
CA HIS A 116 10.00 -8.89 18.39
C HIS A 116 11.13 -7.93 18.76
N LEU A 117 11.60 -7.09 17.83
CA LEU A 117 12.59 -6.07 18.12
C LEU A 117 11.86 -4.77 18.46
N LYS A 118 12.20 -4.20 19.63
CA LYS A 118 11.74 -2.88 20.05
C LYS A 118 12.22 -1.89 18.99
N VAL A 119 11.31 -1.39 18.16
CA VAL A 119 11.65 -0.41 17.13
C VAL A 119 11.79 0.92 17.84
N ASP A 120 12.96 1.55 17.76
CA ASP A 120 13.12 2.95 18.19
C ASP A 120 12.14 3.82 17.36
N PRO A 121 11.59 4.91 17.96
CA PRO A 121 10.56 5.73 17.30
C PRO A 121 11.02 6.26 15.94
N PRO A 122 10.08 6.65 15.06
CA PRO A 122 10.41 7.11 13.70
C PRO A 122 11.46 8.22 13.72
N VAL A 123 12.48 8.08 12.88
CA VAL A 123 13.50 9.10 12.64
C VAL A 123 12.98 10.02 11.53
N TYR A 124 12.97 11.33 11.79
CA TYR A 124 12.66 12.36 10.80
C TYR A 124 13.97 12.98 10.30
N TRP A 125 14.10 13.15 8.98
CA TRP A 125 15.19 13.88 8.35
C TRP A 125 14.60 15.18 7.81
N GLU A 126 15.00 16.31 8.39
CA GLU A 126 14.87 17.62 7.75
C GLU A 126 16.21 17.90 7.08
N ASP A 127 16.20 18.08 5.76
CA ASP A 127 17.34 18.68 5.08
C ASP A 127 17.45 20.12 5.58
N ARG A 128 18.37 20.36 6.50
CA ARG A 128 18.76 21.72 6.84
C ARG A 128 19.50 22.28 5.63
N GLU A 129 18.80 23.04 4.81
CA GLU A 129 19.47 24.07 4.03
C GLU A 129 19.95 25.13 5.03
N GLU A 130 21.20 24.98 5.49
CA GLU A 130 21.94 26.09 6.05
C GLU A 130 22.43 26.98 4.91
N THR A 131 22.19 28.27 5.11
CA THR A 131 22.34 29.40 4.17
C THR A 131 23.79 29.82 3.97
#